data_AF-A0A5E7NST7-F1
#
_entry.id   AF-A0A5E7NST7-F1
#
_cell.length_a   1.000
_cell.length_b   1.000
_cell.length_c   1.000
_cell.angle_alpha   90.00
_cell.angle_beta   90.00
_cell.angle_gamma   90.00
#
_symmetry.space_group_name_H-M   'P 1'
#
loop_
_entity.id
_entity.type
_entity.pdbx_description
1 polymer ?
#
loop_
_entity_poly.entity_id
_entity_poly.type
_entity_poly.pdbx_seq_one_letter_code
_entity_poly.pdbx_strand_id
1 'polypeptide(L)'
;MCTMTHFATAQMPYTHDASSHPQGILERPRLPPEAPAWPRFQVILAGNAFFHIKEAATGRVRGFRGDHNEACALARSLESRE
;
A
#
# COMPACT_ATOMS: atom_id res chain seq x y z
N MET A 1 -21.91 27.07 34.87
CA MET A 1 -22.60 25.83 35.29
C MET A 1 -22.57 24.88 34.09
N CYS A 2 -21.58 24.00 34.00
CA CYS A 2 -21.41 23.07 32.87
C CYS A 2 -21.97 21.69 33.26
N THR A 3 -22.99 21.20 32.56
CA THR A 3 -23.64 19.92 32.85
C THR A 3 -22.91 18.78 32.16
N MET A 4 -22.29 17.95 32.98
CA MET A 4 -21.65 16.70 32.60
C MET A 4 -22.71 15.59 32.56
N THR A 5 -23.03 15.07 31.37
CA THR A 5 -23.89 13.89 31.24
C THR A 5 -23.42 13.04 30.07
N HIS A 6 -22.79 11.90 30.36
CA HIS A 6 -23.01 10.71 29.56
C HIS A 6 -22.98 9.48 30.48
N PHE A 7 -24.15 8.84 30.58
CA PHE A 7 -24.40 7.66 31.39
C PHE A 7 -23.99 6.37 30.68
N ALA A 8 -23.91 5.33 31.51
CA ALA A 8 -23.15 4.09 31.37
C ALA A 8 -23.87 2.95 30.62
N THR A 9 -23.03 2.04 30.10
CA THR A 9 -23.13 0.56 30.05
C THR A 9 -24.46 -0.13 29.72
N ALA A 10 -24.40 -1.04 28.73
CA ALA A 10 -24.92 -2.39 28.91
C ALA A 10 -24.02 -3.40 28.19
N GLN A 11 -23.48 -4.32 28.96
CA GLN A 11 -22.74 -5.49 28.50
C GLN A 11 -23.68 -6.71 28.47
N MET A 12 -23.41 -7.61 27.51
CA MET A 12 -23.41 -9.08 27.66
C MET A 12 -24.80 -9.80 27.62
N PRO A 13 -24.86 -11.15 27.59
CA PRO A 13 -24.57 -12.02 26.43
C PRO A 13 -25.51 -13.25 26.37
N TYR A 14 -26.13 -13.64 25.24
CA TYR A 14 -26.72 -14.99 25.20
C TYR A 14 -26.57 -15.69 23.86
N THR A 15 -25.90 -16.82 23.96
CA THR A 15 -25.72 -17.94 23.03
C THR A 15 -27.06 -18.54 22.61
N HIS A 16 -27.15 -18.99 21.35
CA HIS A 16 -27.48 -20.37 20.91
C HIS A 16 -28.12 -20.29 19.51
N ASP A 17 -27.45 -20.82 18.48
CA ASP A 17 -28.00 -21.98 17.77
C ASP A 17 -26.96 -22.56 16.80
N ALA A 18 -26.88 -23.88 16.80
CA ALA A 18 -26.05 -24.68 15.95
C ALA A 18 -26.93 -25.35 14.91
N SER A 19 -26.73 -25.08 13.62
CA SER A 19 -27.14 -26.02 12.57
C SER A 19 -26.49 -25.71 11.22
N SER A 20 -25.45 -26.49 10.94
CA SER A 20 -25.30 -27.33 9.74
C SER A 20 -25.54 -26.72 8.36
N HIS A 21 -24.45 -26.37 7.67
CA HIS A 21 -24.35 -26.57 6.21
C HIS A 21 -22.92 -27.02 5.83
N PRO A 22 -22.70 -28.28 5.45
CA PRO A 22 -21.48 -28.69 4.78
C PRO A 22 -21.71 -28.63 3.28
N GLN A 23 -21.21 -27.60 2.59
CA GLN A 23 -21.01 -27.67 1.15
C GLN A 23 -19.68 -27.00 0.84
N GLY A 24 -18.68 -27.86 0.60
CA GLY A 24 -17.39 -27.47 0.10
C GLY A 24 -17.54 -26.85 -1.28
N ILE A 25 -17.25 -25.56 -1.35
CA ILE A 25 -16.58 -24.95 -2.48
C ILE A 25 -15.47 -24.16 -1.82
N LEU A 26 -14.23 -24.63 -1.94
CA LEU A 26 -13.06 -23.80 -1.69
C LEU A 26 -13.19 -22.66 -2.72
N GLU A 27 -13.89 -21.58 -2.38
CA GLU A 27 -13.85 -20.39 -3.20
C GLU A 27 -12.39 -19.95 -3.21
N ARG A 28 -11.79 -20.02 -4.39
CA ARG A 28 -10.46 -19.46 -4.57
C ARG A 28 -10.64 -17.98 -4.22
N PRO A 29 -9.93 -17.43 -3.22
CA PRO A 29 -10.06 -16.02 -2.92
C PRO A 29 -9.82 -15.28 -4.23
N ARG A 30 -10.86 -14.61 -4.74
CA ARG A 30 -10.73 -13.70 -5.86
C ARG A 30 -9.69 -12.69 -5.39
N LEU A 31 -8.48 -12.80 -5.95
CA LEU A 31 -7.40 -11.88 -5.66
C LEU A 31 -7.98 -10.47 -5.80
N PRO A 32 -7.79 -9.58 -4.80
CA PRO A 32 -8.25 -8.21 -4.89
C PRO A 32 -7.77 -7.59 -6.20
N PRO A 33 -8.52 -6.64 -6.81
CA PRO A 33 -8.08 -5.94 -8.02
C PRO A 33 -6.64 -5.50 -7.81
N GLU A 34 -5.76 -5.95 -8.69
CA GLU A 34 -4.30 -5.83 -8.62
C GLU A 34 -3.93 -4.54 -7.91
N ALA A 35 -3.44 -4.68 -6.66
CA ALA A 35 -3.03 -3.52 -5.87
C ALA A 35 -2.14 -2.65 -6.76
N PRO A 36 -2.31 -1.31 -6.77
CA PRO A 36 -1.57 -0.44 -7.67
C PRO A 36 -0.10 -0.82 -7.60
N ALA A 37 0.42 -1.36 -8.71
CA ALA A 37 1.74 -1.92 -8.74
C ALA A 37 2.71 -0.83 -8.27
N TRP A 38 3.36 -1.07 -7.14
CA TRP A 38 4.30 -0.08 -6.62
C TRP A 38 5.38 0.16 -7.68
N PRO A 39 5.71 1.43 -7.96
CA PRO A 39 6.74 1.74 -8.94
C PRO A 39 8.05 1.06 -8.53
N ARG A 40 8.68 0.35 -9.47
CA ARG A 40 9.92 -0.39 -9.25
C ARG A 40 11.08 0.58 -9.10
N PHE A 41 11.00 1.77 -9.69
CA PHE A 41 12.00 2.82 -9.55
C PHE A 41 11.47 3.98 -8.71
N GLN A 42 12.27 4.38 -7.72
CA GLN A 42 12.02 5.50 -6.82
C GLN A 42 12.94 6.66 -7.18
N VAL A 43 12.37 7.85 -7.32
CA VAL A 43 13.12 9.10 -7.47
C VAL A 43 13.29 9.73 -6.10
N ILE A 44 14.54 9.88 -5.66
CA ILE A 44 14.86 10.38 -4.31
C ILE A 44 15.75 11.62 -4.44
N LEU A 45 15.39 12.67 -3.71
CA LEU A 45 16.19 13.88 -3.59
C LEU A 45 17.47 13.57 -2.77
N ALA A 46 18.62 13.92 -3.33
CA ALA A 46 19.94 13.69 -2.77
C ALA A 46 20.74 15.00 -2.71
N GLY A 47 20.27 15.92 -1.86
CA GLY A 47 20.88 17.23 -1.67
C GLY A 47 20.15 18.32 -2.44
N ASN A 48 20.90 19.28 -3.00
CA ASN A 48 20.33 20.40 -3.74
C ASN A 48 20.20 20.07 -5.22
N ALA A 49 18.97 20.11 -5.75
CA ALA A 49 18.65 19.88 -7.15
C ALA A 49 19.38 18.65 -7.73
N PHE A 50 19.40 17.56 -6.97
CA PHE A 50 20.05 16.32 -7.37
C PHE A 50 19.17 15.16 -6.96
N PHE A 51 18.89 14.26 -7.90
CA PHE A 51 17.96 13.15 -7.73
C PHE A 51 18.63 11.87 -8.17
N HIS A 52 18.61 10.84 -7.32
CA HIS A 52 18.99 9.50 -7.74
C HIS A 52 17.76 8.63 -7.98
N ILE A 53 17.87 7.76 -8.97
CA ILE A 53 16.83 6.79 -9.33
C ILE A 53 17.26 5.46 -8.74
N LYS A 54 16.52 4.98 -7.75
CA LYS A 54 16.79 3.74 -7.00
C LYS A 54 15.80 2.66 -7.43
N GLU A 55 16.28 1.45 -7.68
CA GLU A 55 15.42 0.28 -7.78
C GLU A 55 14.90 -0.12 -6.39
N ALA A 56 13.60 -0.31 -6.24
CA ALA A 56 12.92 -0.58 -4.99
C ALA A 56 13.27 -1.98 -4.43
N ALA A 57 13.38 -2.98 -5.31
CA ALA A 57 13.66 -4.36 -4.92
C ALA A 57 15.10 -4.55 -4.44
N THR A 58 16.08 -3.96 -5.14
CA THR A 58 17.52 -4.17 -4.86
C THR A 58 18.17 -3.03 -4.10
N GLY A 59 17.53 -1.86 -4.05
CA GLY A 59 18.12 -0.63 -3.52
C GLY A 59 19.22 -0.03 -4.40
N ARG A 60 19.53 -0.61 -5.58
CA ARG A 60 20.61 -0.14 -6.44
C ARG A 60 20.23 1.15 -7.15
N VAL A 61 21.19 2.08 -7.23
CA VAL A 61 21.02 3.31 -8.00
C VAL A 61 21.24 3.02 -9.49
N ARG A 62 20.26 3.38 -10.31
CA ARG A 62 20.23 3.19 -11.77
C ARG A 62 20.60 4.46 -12.54
N GLY A 63 20.63 5.61 -11.88
CA GLY A 63 21.05 6.88 -12.50
C GLY A 63 20.87 8.09 -11.59
N PHE A 64 21.29 9.24 -12.09
CA PHE A 64 21.26 10.54 -11.41
C PHE A 64 20.76 11.64 -12.34
N ARG A 65 19.96 12.60 -11.87
CA ARG A 65 19.51 13.76 -12.64
C ARG A 65 19.50 15.02 -11.76
N GLY A 66 19.67 16.18 -12.40
CA GLY A 66 19.59 17.47 -11.72
C GLY A 66 18.16 18.01 -11.59
N ASP A 67 17.25 17.50 -12.43
CA ASP A 67 15.84 17.88 -12.45
C ASP A 67 14.92 16.72 -12.05
N HIS A 68 13.84 17.05 -11.35
CA HIS A 68 12.87 16.06 -10.87
C HIS A 68 12.09 15.41 -12.02
N ASN A 69 11.72 16.17 -13.05
CA ASN A 69 10.96 15.66 -14.18
C ASN A 69 11.84 14.77 -15.05
N GLU A 70 13.10 15.15 -15.27
CA GLU A 70 14.08 14.28 -15.94
C GLU A 70 14.30 12.98 -15.17
N ALA A 71 14.38 13.04 -13.84
CA ALA A 71 14.51 11.85 -13.01
C ALA A 71 13.29 10.94 -13.14
N CYS A 72 12.08 11.52 -13.15
CA CYS A 72 10.84 10.78 -13.37
C CYS A 72 10.77 10.16 -14.77
N ALA A 73 11.18 10.90 -15.81
CA ALA A 73 11.22 10.40 -17.17
C ALA A 73 12.18 9.20 -17.29
N LEU A 74 13.36 9.29 -16.66
CA LEU A 74 14.30 8.17 -16.60
C LEU A 74 13.69 6.97 -15.87
N ALA A 75 13.08 7.17 -14.70
CA ALA A 75 12.43 6.10 -13.95
C ALA A 75 11.40 5.34 -14.82
N ARG A 76 10.52 6.06 -15.53
CA ARG A 76 9.54 5.43 -16.46
C ARG A 76 10.20 4.68 -17.61
N SER A 77 11.31 5.20 -18.16
CA SER A 77 12.03 4.51 -19.23
C SER A 77 12.69 3.21 -18.75
N LEU A 78 13.10 3.15 -17.48
CA LEU A 78 13.64 1.94 -16.87
C LEU A 78 12.54 0.90 -16.65
N GLU A 79 11.34 1.31 -16.22
CA GLU A 79 10.18 0.42 -16.11
C GLU A 79 9.83 -0.25 -17.46
N SER A 80 10.04 0.45 -18.58
CA SER A 80 9.73 -0.07 -19.93
C SER A 80 10.77 -1.01 -20.51
N ARG A 81 11.97 -1.09 -19.92
CA ARG A 81 13.13 -1.80 -20.47
C ARG A 81 13.45 -3.11 -19.73
N GLU A 82 12.79 -3.37 -18.60
CA GLU A 82 13.00 -4.53 -17.74
C GLU A 82 11.74 -5.38 -17.65
#